data_AF-A0A7S1F8E9-F1
#
_entry.id   AF-A0A7S1F8E9-F1
#
_cell.length_a   1.000
_cell.length_b   1.000
_cell.length_c   1.000
_cell.angle_alpha   90.00
_cell.angle_beta   90.00
_cell.angle_gamma   90.00
#
_symmetry.space_group_name_H-M   'P 1'
#
loop_
_entity.id
_entity.type
_entity.pdbx_description
1 polymer ?
#
loop_
_entity_poly.entity_id
_entity_poly.type
_entity_poly.pdbx_seq_one_letter_code
_entity_poly.pdbx_strand_id
1 'polypeptide(L)'
;VSSQHVLCMLDNFLIFAEKPLKGRTIVHFALDPASQDYCEQRSANVSSRLLCHNLTGWVPNAGENLKSSAMDNSGFGSCIYKMMIWTRPVLLLHAARVAKHGILSLDDDLMLSKGNDGSILDWIEKHGDPSKKMIAGSEWGFLPNGGTIFVNHGSTDLIQEWIGAARRVNEDSGDQAGLHAVLLENQEYWLPLIQIIDTQTLGQGAVEGEYGTHFDAVSDKISTLKERHMWRTQAPHCQ
;
A
#
# COMPACT_ATOMS: atom_id res chain seq x y z
N VAL A 1 1.96 6.25 -0.97
CA VAL A 1 3.15 7.13 -0.99
C VAL A 1 3.86 6.84 -2.28
N SER A 2 4.27 7.82 -3.08
CA SER A 2 4.94 7.52 -4.36
C SER A 2 6.03 8.52 -4.74
N SER A 3 6.88 8.07 -5.66
CA SER A 3 7.78 8.90 -6.45
C SER A 3 7.38 8.82 -7.94
N GLN A 4 8.08 9.55 -8.80
CA GLN A 4 7.85 9.58 -10.25
C GLN A 4 7.92 8.19 -10.91
N HIS A 5 8.66 7.26 -10.31
CA HIS A 5 8.95 5.94 -10.89
C HIS A 5 7.73 5.01 -10.92
N VAL A 6 6.69 5.30 -10.14
CA VAL A 6 5.48 4.46 -10.04
C VAL A 6 4.22 5.20 -10.49
N LEU A 7 4.33 6.37 -11.15
CA LEU A 7 3.16 7.17 -11.52
C LEU A 7 2.20 6.43 -12.44
N CYS A 8 2.69 5.62 -13.37
CA CYS A 8 1.83 4.83 -14.23
C CYS A 8 1.09 3.73 -13.46
N MET A 9 1.71 3.15 -12.43
CA MET A 9 1.06 2.19 -11.55
C MET A 9 0.01 2.88 -10.67
N LEU A 10 0.35 4.04 -10.07
CA LEU A 10 -0.58 4.86 -9.32
C LEU A 10 -1.77 5.32 -10.17
N ASP A 11 -1.55 5.71 -11.43
CA ASP A 11 -2.62 6.11 -12.33
C ASP A 11 -3.58 4.95 -12.62
N ASN A 12 -3.02 3.76 -12.86
CA ASN A 12 -3.78 2.54 -13.00
C ASN A 12 -4.58 2.23 -11.73
N PHE A 13 -3.94 2.23 -10.56
CA PHE A 13 -4.61 2.07 -9.27
C PHE A 13 -5.80 3.02 -9.10
N LEU A 14 -5.60 4.32 -9.35
CA LEU A 14 -6.65 5.32 -9.14
C LEU A 14 -7.87 5.04 -10.03
N ILE A 15 -7.68 4.58 -11.27
CA ILE A 15 -8.78 4.17 -12.16
C ILE A 15 -9.57 2.99 -11.56
N PHE A 16 -8.88 1.98 -11.03
CA PHE A 16 -9.54 0.83 -10.39
C PHE A 16 -10.15 1.18 -9.03
N ALA A 17 -9.64 2.20 -8.35
CA ALA A 17 -10.15 2.69 -7.07
C ALA A 17 -11.39 3.60 -7.20
N GLU A 18 -11.63 4.25 -8.34
CA GLU A 18 -12.70 5.26 -8.51
C GLU A 18 -14.10 4.77 -8.11
N LYS A 19 -14.47 3.56 -8.53
CA LYS A 19 -15.80 2.99 -8.23
C LYS A 19 -15.85 2.33 -6.85
N PRO A 20 -14.90 1.46 -6.46
CA PRO A 20 -14.91 0.84 -5.15
C PRO A 20 -14.81 1.86 -4.01
N LEU A 21 -13.93 2.85 -4.11
CA LEU A 21 -13.69 3.82 -3.03
C LEU A 21 -14.53 5.09 -3.14
N LYS A 22 -15.59 5.10 -3.97
CA LYS A 22 -16.44 6.27 -4.17
C LYS A 22 -16.97 6.80 -2.82
N GLY A 23 -16.75 8.10 -2.56
CA GLY A 23 -17.16 8.77 -1.33
C GLY A 23 -16.20 8.58 -0.15
N ARG A 24 -15.14 7.78 -0.31
CA ARG A 24 -14.02 7.70 0.64
C ARG A 24 -12.98 8.78 0.32
N THR A 25 -12.13 9.09 1.30
CA THR A 25 -10.99 10.01 1.13
C THR A 25 -9.74 9.18 0.89
N ILE A 26 -9.04 9.45 -0.21
CA ILE A 26 -7.74 8.87 -0.53
C ILE A 26 -6.69 9.92 -0.17
N VAL A 27 -5.70 9.53 0.61
CA VAL A 27 -4.59 10.40 0.98
C VAL A 27 -3.35 9.90 0.26
N HIS A 28 -2.79 10.74 -0.60
CA HIS A 28 -1.56 10.46 -1.31
C HIS A 28 -0.44 11.36 -0.77
N PHE A 29 0.74 10.77 -0.62
CA PHE A 29 1.95 11.46 -0.19
C PHE A 29 2.98 11.37 -1.32
N ALA A 30 3.31 12.52 -1.88
CA ALA A 30 4.27 12.69 -2.98
C ALA A 30 5.68 12.91 -2.41
N LEU A 31 6.66 12.13 -2.88
CA LEU A 31 8.06 12.22 -2.43
C LEU A 31 8.95 13.06 -3.34
N ASP A 32 8.44 13.47 -4.50
CA ASP A 32 9.12 14.34 -5.45
C ASP A 32 8.12 15.26 -6.18
N PRO A 33 8.60 16.32 -6.86
CA PRO A 33 7.73 17.28 -7.54
C PRO A 33 6.83 16.65 -8.61
N ALA A 34 7.34 15.68 -9.39
CA ALA A 34 6.57 15.07 -10.47
C ALA A 34 5.37 14.28 -9.92
N SER A 35 5.55 13.56 -8.81
CA SER A 35 4.45 12.87 -8.13
C SER A 35 3.44 13.81 -7.48
N GLN A 36 3.87 14.98 -7.00
CA GLN A 36 2.96 16.00 -6.47
C GLN A 36 2.12 16.60 -7.58
N ASP A 37 2.76 17.05 -8.67
CA ASP A 37 2.09 17.63 -9.83
C ASP A 37 1.08 16.66 -10.43
N TYR A 38 1.46 15.38 -10.57
CA TYR A 38 0.57 14.33 -11.01
C TYR A 38 -0.65 14.18 -10.09
N CYS A 39 -0.45 14.10 -8.77
CA CYS A 39 -1.56 13.96 -7.82
C CYS A 39 -2.52 15.14 -7.92
N GLU A 40 -2.01 16.37 -7.95
CA GLU A 40 -2.83 17.59 -8.02
C GLU A 40 -3.67 17.62 -9.31
N GLN A 41 -3.07 17.29 -10.45
CA GLN A 41 -3.78 17.18 -11.73
C GLN A 41 -4.85 16.08 -11.68
N ARG A 42 -4.55 14.93 -11.07
CA ARG A 42 -5.47 13.80 -11.00
C ARG A 42 -6.62 14.05 -10.02
N SER A 43 -6.38 14.82 -8.96
CA SER A 43 -7.38 15.16 -7.93
C SER A 43 -8.63 15.85 -8.49
N ALA A 44 -8.49 16.59 -9.60
CA ALA A 44 -9.60 17.24 -10.29
C ALA A 44 -10.50 16.26 -11.07
N ASN A 45 -10.02 15.05 -11.35
CA ASN A 45 -10.61 14.12 -12.31
C ASN A 45 -11.04 12.77 -11.70
N VAL A 46 -10.89 12.60 -10.38
CA VAL A 46 -11.31 11.38 -9.68
C VAL A 46 -12.65 11.58 -8.97
N SER A 47 -13.45 10.51 -8.91
CA SER A 47 -14.75 10.49 -8.20
C SER A 47 -14.61 10.52 -6.68
N SER A 48 -13.45 10.11 -6.16
CA SER A 48 -13.12 10.07 -4.74
C SER A 48 -12.39 11.34 -4.31
N ARG A 49 -12.46 11.71 -3.03
CA ARG A 49 -11.71 12.87 -2.55
C ARG A 49 -10.23 12.49 -2.43
N LEU A 50 -9.41 12.88 -3.41
CA LEU A 50 -7.96 12.70 -3.39
C LEU A 50 -7.29 13.92 -2.74
N LEU A 51 -6.61 13.69 -1.61
CA LEU A 51 -5.80 14.70 -0.92
C LEU A 51 -4.32 14.45 -1.24
N CYS A 52 -3.68 15.46 -1.83
CA CYS A 52 -2.27 15.41 -2.22
C CYS A 52 -1.41 16.13 -1.19
N HIS A 53 -0.57 15.38 -0.49
CA HIS A 53 0.38 15.93 0.48
C HIS A 53 1.79 15.89 -0.08
N ASN A 54 2.40 17.08 -0.15
CA ASN A 54 3.76 17.24 -0.61
C ASN A 54 4.76 16.90 0.51
N LEU A 55 5.50 15.81 0.34
CA LEU A 55 6.63 15.40 1.17
C LEU A 55 7.94 15.39 0.38
N THR A 56 8.01 16.21 -0.68
CA THR A 56 9.22 16.41 -1.47
C THR A 56 10.39 16.78 -0.56
N GLY A 57 11.52 16.09 -0.75
CA GLY A 57 12.73 16.30 0.05
C GLY A 57 12.75 15.56 1.39
N TRP A 58 11.68 14.86 1.78
CA TRP A 58 11.71 14.00 2.96
C TRP A 58 12.64 12.80 2.76
N VAL A 59 12.55 12.17 1.59
CA VAL A 59 13.52 11.16 1.14
C VAL A 59 14.45 11.83 0.14
N PRO A 60 15.75 12.00 0.47
CA PRO A 60 16.71 12.56 -0.47
C PRO A 60 16.72 11.76 -1.76
N ASN A 61 16.72 12.47 -2.89
CA ASN A 61 16.88 11.87 -4.22
C ASN A 61 15.78 10.84 -4.60
N ALA A 62 14.59 10.91 -3.98
CA ALA A 62 13.47 10.01 -4.28
C ALA A 62 13.03 10.03 -5.75
N GLY A 63 13.22 11.17 -6.43
CA GLY A 63 12.98 11.37 -7.85
C GLY A 63 14.23 11.23 -8.73
N GLU A 64 15.37 10.75 -8.22
CA GLU A 64 16.53 10.49 -9.06
C GLU A 64 16.47 9.07 -9.64
N ASN A 65 16.70 8.95 -10.96
CA ASN A 65 16.74 7.67 -11.66
C ASN A 65 18.00 6.88 -11.23
N LEU A 66 17.88 6.06 -10.19
CA LEU A 66 19.03 5.33 -9.64
C LEU A 66 19.46 4.10 -10.45
N LYS A 67 18.70 3.64 -11.46
CA LYS A 67 19.11 2.64 -12.46
C LYS A 67 18.11 2.60 -13.63
N SER A 68 18.60 2.28 -14.82
CA SER A 68 18.08 2.64 -16.14
C SER A 68 16.87 1.84 -16.69
N SER A 69 15.93 1.38 -15.87
CA SER A 69 14.62 0.94 -16.40
C SER A 69 13.54 1.84 -15.81
N ALA A 70 12.86 2.60 -16.67
CA ALA A 70 11.69 3.40 -16.33
C ALA A 70 10.46 2.56 -15.88
N MET A 71 10.69 1.30 -15.50
CA MET A 71 9.66 0.29 -15.21
C MET A 71 9.85 -0.42 -13.86
N ASP A 72 10.88 -0.10 -13.07
CA ASP A 72 11.12 -0.76 -11.78
C ASP A 72 11.22 0.21 -10.60
N ASN A 73 10.47 -0.10 -9.54
CA ASN A 73 10.45 0.50 -8.19
C ASN A 73 11.78 1.11 -7.76
N SER A 74 12.04 2.39 -8.06
CA SER A 74 13.17 3.22 -7.58
C SER A 74 14.46 2.43 -7.22
N GLY A 75 14.89 1.50 -8.09
CA GLY A 75 15.92 0.51 -7.78
C GLY A 75 15.59 -0.38 -6.56
N PHE A 76 14.78 -1.42 -6.76
CA PHE A 76 14.44 -2.42 -5.72
C PHE A 76 15.69 -2.86 -4.93
N GLY A 77 15.58 -2.88 -3.60
CA GLY A 77 16.70 -3.18 -2.71
C GLY A 77 17.72 -2.05 -2.51
N SER A 78 17.57 -0.90 -3.19
CA SER A 78 18.41 0.28 -2.93
C SER A 78 18.12 0.92 -1.57
N CYS A 79 19.05 1.74 -1.08
CA CYS A 79 18.85 2.54 0.13
C CYS A 79 17.64 3.48 0.01
N ILE A 80 17.46 4.13 -1.16
CA ILE A 80 16.31 5.03 -1.38
C ILE A 80 15.00 4.24 -1.35
N TYR A 81 14.94 3.09 -2.05
CA TYR A 81 13.78 2.20 -1.98
C TYR A 81 13.42 1.83 -0.54
N LYS A 82 14.44 1.47 0.27
CA LYS A 82 14.27 1.14 1.68
C LYS A 82 13.75 2.34 2.48
N MET A 83 14.33 3.53 2.30
CA MET A 83 13.83 4.75 2.95
C MET A 83 12.37 5.02 2.60
N MET A 84 11.98 4.84 1.33
CA MET A 84 10.61 5.03 0.85
C MET A 84 9.63 4.06 1.53
N ILE A 85 9.88 2.75 1.48
CA ILE A 85 8.95 1.77 2.06
C ILE A 85 8.85 1.89 3.59
N TRP A 86 9.95 2.24 4.27
CA TRP A 86 9.94 2.48 5.71
C TRP A 86 9.20 3.77 6.12
N THR A 87 8.84 4.66 5.19
CA THR A 87 7.93 5.78 5.50
C THR A 87 6.51 5.31 5.83
N ARG A 88 6.07 4.15 5.31
CA ARG A 88 4.71 3.61 5.51
C ARG A 88 4.35 3.45 6.99
N PRO A 89 5.10 2.67 7.82
CA PRO A 89 4.74 2.51 9.22
C PRO A 89 4.80 3.83 10.01
N VAL A 90 5.68 4.76 9.64
CA VAL A 90 5.75 6.10 10.26
C VAL A 90 4.47 6.89 9.97
N LEU A 91 4.03 6.96 8.72
CA LEU A 91 2.80 7.64 8.33
C LEU A 91 1.57 6.97 8.93
N LEU A 92 1.52 5.63 8.97
CA LEU A 92 0.46 4.86 9.61
C LEU A 92 0.38 5.16 11.11
N LEU A 93 1.51 5.28 11.82
CA LEU A 93 1.52 5.65 13.24
C LEU A 93 0.91 7.03 13.46
N HIS A 94 1.31 8.01 12.65
CA HIS A 94 0.75 9.36 12.74
C HIS A 94 -0.75 9.37 12.47
N ALA A 95 -1.18 8.69 11.39
CA ALA A 95 -2.59 8.59 11.04
C ALA A 95 -3.39 7.87 12.14
N ALA A 96 -2.94 6.71 12.62
CA ALA A 96 -3.60 5.93 13.67
C ALA A 96 -3.79 6.71 14.98
N ARG A 97 -2.86 7.62 15.30
CA ARG A 97 -2.95 8.46 16.50
C ARG A 97 -4.02 9.54 16.41
N VAL A 98 -4.27 10.09 15.22
CA VAL A 98 -5.07 11.32 15.06
C VAL A 98 -6.38 11.10 14.30
N ALA A 99 -6.49 10.05 13.50
CA ALA A 99 -7.68 9.77 12.73
C ALA A 99 -8.82 9.31 13.65
N LYS A 100 -10.01 9.82 13.38
CA LYS A 100 -11.24 9.41 14.08
C LYS A 100 -11.71 8.01 13.67
N HIS A 101 -11.30 7.56 12.49
CA HIS A 101 -11.65 6.29 11.88
C HIS A 101 -10.37 5.51 11.57
N GLY A 102 -10.51 4.20 11.34
CA GLY A 102 -9.40 3.38 10.86
C GLY A 102 -8.89 3.83 9.49
N ILE A 103 -7.64 3.52 9.20
CA ILE A 103 -6.96 3.86 7.95
C ILE A 103 -6.59 2.56 7.25
N LEU A 104 -6.90 2.48 5.96
CA LEU A 104 -6.43 1.43 5.07
C LEU A 104 -5.28 1.97 4.21
N SER A 105 -4.10 1.37 4.35
CA SER A 105 -2.98 1.52 3.43
C SER A 105 -3.05 0.45 2.36
N LEU A 106 -2.86 0.84 1.11
CA LEU A 106 -2.86 -0.03 -0.07
C LEU A 106 -1.63 0.28 -0.93
N ASP A 107 -1.06 -0.76 -1.52
CA ASP A 107 -0.08 -0.62 -2.60
C ASP A 107 -0.77 -0.25 -3.91
N ASP A 108 -0.02 0.37 -4.81
CA ASP A 108 -0.52 0.88 -6.10
C ASP A 108 -0.64 -0.21 -7.18
N ASP A 109 -0.12 -1.40 -6.93
CA ASP A 109 -0.27 -2.58 -7.79
C ASP A 109 -1.44 -3.47 -7.35
N LEU A 110 -2.43 -2.88 -6.67
CA LEU A 110 -3.67 -3.53 -6.25
C LEU A 110 -4.88 -3.04 -7.06
N MET A 111 -5.44 -3.93 -7.87
CA MET A 111 -6.60 -3.61 -8.72
C MET A 111 -7.89 -3.88 -7.95
N LEU A 112 -8.49 -2.83 -7.40
CA LEU A 112 -9.70 -2.90 -6.59
C LEU A 112 -10.94 -3.24 -7.43
N SER A 113 -11.84 -4.02 -6.83
CA SER A 113 -13.17 -4.35 -7.37
C SER A 113 -14.25 -4.08 -6.33
N LYS A 114 -15.51 -4.22 -6.74
CA LYS A 114 -16.63 -4.27 -5.80
C LYS A 114 -17.03 -5.72 -5.56
N GLY A 115 -17.04 -6.11 -4.29
CA GLY A 115 -17.63 -7.36 -3.84
C GLY A 115 -19.08 -7.17 -3.38
N ASN A 116 -19.61 -8.20 -2.71
CA ASN A 116 -20.99 -8.24 -2.23
C ASN A 116 -21.27 -7.18 -1.15
N ASP A 117 -20.27 -6.85 -0.33
CA ASP A 117 -20.40 -5.83 0.71
C ASP A 117 -20.06 -4.41 0.21
N GLY A 118 -19.73 -4.25 -1.08
CA GLY A 118 -19.24 -2.99 -1.64
C GLY A 118 -17.73 -3.02 -1.83
N SER A 119 -17.02 -2.15 -1.16
CA SER A 119 -15.55 -2.05 -1.21
C SER A 119 -14.87 -2.94 -0.17
N ILE A 120 -13.55 -3.13 -0.30
CA ILE A 120 -12.76 -3.78 0.74
C ILE A 120 -12.84 -3.06 2.09
N LEU A 121 -13.01 -1.73 2.10
CA LEU A 121 -13.24 -0.97 3.33
C LEU A 121 -14.59 -1.32 3.97
N ASP A 122 -15.65 -1.46 3.17
CA ASP A 122 -16.97 -1.86 3.67
C ASP A 122 -16.93 -3.28 4.25
N TRP A 123 -16.18 -4.18 3.61
CA TRP A 123 -15.93 -5.52 4.14
C TRP A 123 -15.17 -5.46 5.47
N ILE A 124 -14.11 -4.65 5.58
CA ILE A 124 -13.34 -4.49 6.82
C ILE A 124 -14.23 -3.90 7.93
N GLU A 125 -15.05 -2.90 7.63
CA GLU A 125 -15.97 -2.30 8.61
C GLU A 125 -17.02 -3.31 9.11
N LYS A 126 -17.41 -4.28 8.28
CA LYS A 126 -18.43 -5.29 8.60
C LYS A 126 -17.87 -6.54 9.28
N HIS A 127 -16.71 -7.03 8.85
CA HIS A 127 -16.13 -8.32 9.25
C HIS A 127 -14.83 -8.19 10.05
N GLY A 128 -14.31 -6.97 10.22
CA GLY A 128 -13.16 -6.70 11.05
C GLY A 128 -13.45 -7.00 12.52
N ASP A 129 -12.60 -7.80 13.15
CA ASP A 129 -12.67 -8.09 14.57
C ASP A 129 -12.08 -6.89 15.36
N PRO A 130 -12.88 -6.19 16.18
CA PRO A 130 -12.43 -5.00 16.89
C PRO A 130 -11.39 -5.30 17.98
N SER A 131 -11.18 -6.56 18.35
CA SER A 131 -10.11 -6.97 19.26
C SER A 131 -8.73 -7.02 18.58
N LYS A 132 -8.69 -6.94 17.25
CA LYS A 132 -7.46 -7.00 16.47
C LYS A 132 -6.79 -5.64 16.40
N LYS A 133 -5.46 -5.67 16.47
CA LYS A 133 -4.61 -4.50 16.30
C LYS A 133 -4.35 -4.20 14.84
N MET A 134 -4.48 -5.16 13.95
CA MET A 134 -4.23 -4.95 12.52
C MET A 134 -5.06 -5.95 11.72
N ILE A 135 -5.58 -5.49 10.58
CA ILE A 135 -6.15 -6.35 9.55
C ILE A 135 -5.27 -6.20 8.32
N ALA A 136 -4.83 -7.29 7.70
CA ALA A 136 -3.90 -7.22 6.58
C ALA A 136 -4.19 -8.27 5.50
N GLY A 137 -3.67 -8.07 4.29
CA GLY A 137 -3.68 -9.09 3.23
C GLY A 137 -2.90 -10.34 3.65
N SER A 138 -3.08 -11.45 2.94
CA SER A 138 -2.35 -12.69 3.21
C SER A 138 -1.01 -12.74 2.49
N GLU A 139 0.04 -13.14 3.20
CA GLU A 139 1.30 -13.61 2.64
C GLU A 139 1.41 -15.14 2.79
N TRP A 140 2.36 -15.76 2.10
CA TRP A 140 2.72 -17.16 2.37
C TRP A 140 3.03 -17.39 3.86
N GLY A 141 2.53 -18.49 4.42
CA GLY A 141 2.79 -18.87 5.81
C GLY A 141 1.92 -18.17 6.86
N PHE A 142 0.75 -17.66 6.48
CA PHE A 142 -0.21 -16.97 7.37
C PHE A 142 0.32 -15.67 8.00
N LEU A 143 1.37 -15.09 7.42
CA LEU A 143 1.87 -13.78 7.81
C LEU A 143 1.11 -12.67 7.05
N PRO A 144 1.07 -11.44 7.58
CA PRO A 144 0.43 -10.33 6.89
C PRO A 144 1.26 -9.86 5.70
N ASN A 145 0.61 -9.65 4.56
CA ASN A 145 1.18 -8.95 3.42
C ASN A 145 1.05 -7.42 3.62
N GLY A 146 2.12 -6.70 3.35
CA GLY A 146 2.25 -5.27 3.63
C GLY A 146 1.56 -4.35 2.63
N GLY A 147 1.14 -4.88 1.48
CA GLY A 147 0.43 -4.12 0.45
C GLY A 147 -1.05 -3.89 0.77
N THR A 148 -1.58 -4.47 1.85
CA THR A 148 -2.89 -4.12 2.39
C THR A 148 -2.83 -4.16 3.91
N ILE A 149 -2.91 -3.00 4.55
CA ILE A 149 -2.84 -2.87 6.01
C ILE A 149 -3.92 -1.90 6.48
N PHE A 150 -4.84 -2.39 7.31
CA PHE A 150 -5.78 -1.57 8.05
C PHE A 150 -5.36 -1.46 9.52
N VAL A 151 -5.33 -0.22 10.00
CA VAL A 151 -4.96 0.13 11.37
C VAL A 151 -5.92 1.16 11.95
N ASN A 152 -5.98 1.23 13.28
CA ASN A 152 -6.73 2.21 14.03
C ASN A 152 -5.91 2.67 15.25
N HIS A 153 -6.54 3.43 16.15
CA HIS A 153 -5.87 3.92 17.36
C HIS A 153 -5.26 2.80 18.24
N GLY A 154 -5.90 1.63 18.29
CA GLY A 154 -5.45 0.46 19.04
C GLY A 154 -4.23 -0.26 18.44
N SER A 155 -3.83 0.09 17.22
CA SER A 155 -2.67 -0.46 16.51
C SER A 155 -1.33 0.19 16.90
N THR A 156 -1.37 1.31 17.64
CA THR A 156 -0.22 2.21 17.77
C THR A 156 1.01 1.58 18.42
N ASP A 157 0.82 0.69 19.39
CA ASP A 157 1.91 -0.06 20.03
C ASP A 157 2.58 -1.05 19.07
N LEU A 158 1.81 -1.82 18.32
CA LEU A 158 2.34 -2.72 17.28
C LEU A 158 3.10 -1.93 16.21
N ILE A 159 2.57 -0.79 15.76
CA ILE A 159 3.25 0.04 14.75
C ILE A 159 4.57 0.61 15.32
N GLN A 160 4.63 0.96 16.60
CA GLN A 160 5.88 1.42 17.23
C GLN A 160 6.94 0.32 17.26
N GLU A 161 6.57 -0.91 17.60
CA GLU A 161 7.48 -2.06 17.53
C GLU A 161 7.95 -2.32 16.09
N TRP A 162 7.04 -2.21 15.12
CA TRP A 162 7.33 -2.33 13.71
C TRP A 162 8.37 -1.29 13.26
N ILE A 163 8.20 -0.01 13.60
CA ILE A 163 9.19 1.04 13.33
C ILE A 163 10.52 0.71 14.03
N GLY A 164 10.48 0.22 15.26
CA GLY A 164 11.67 -0.20 16.01
C GLY A 164 12.45 -1.34 15.34
N ALA A 165 11.77 -2.22 14.60
CA ALA A 165 12.38 -3.32 13.88
C ALA A 165 13.24 -2.88 12.68
N ALA A 166 13.11 -1.65 12.20
CA ALA A 166 14.01 -1.09 11.17
C ALA A 166 15.49 -1.18 11.55
N ARG A 167 15.81 -1.20 12.85
CA ARG A 167 17.17 -1.33 13.38
C ARG A 167 17.66 -2.78 13.51
N ARG A 168 16.74 -3.74 13.41
CA ARG A 168 16.99 -5.17 13.71
C ARG A 168 16.97 -6.05 12.46
N VAL A 169 16.27 -5.64 11.41
CA VAL A 169 16.25 -6.39 10.16
C VAL A 169 17.49 -6.13 9.32
N ASN A 170 17.87 -7.12 8.51
CA ASN A 170 19.00 -6.98 7.60
C ASN A 170 18.79 -5.79 6.66
N GLU A 171 19.87 -5.17 6.22
CA GLU A 171 19.83 -4.04 5.31
C GLU A 171 18.97 -4.33 4.10
N ASP A 172 18.94 -5.55 3.58
CA ASP A 172 18.14 -5.97 2.40
C ASP A 172 16.64 -6.17 2.63
N SER A 173 16.17 -5.99 3.87
CA SER A 173 14.78 -6.24 4.25
C SER A 173 13.91 -4.98 4.18
N GLY A 174 12.73 -5.10 3.57
CA GLY A 174 11.73 -4.04 3.53
C GLY A 174 10.91 -3.89 4.82
N ASP A 175 9.97 -2.95 4.82
CA ASP A 175 9.10 -2.70 5.97
C ASP A 175 8.25 -3.94 6.33
N GLN A 176 7.71 -4.68 5.35
CA GLN A 176 6.99 -5.94 5.59
C GLN A 176 7.83 -6.96 6.36
N ALA A 177 9.10 -7.15 6.00
CA ALA A 177 10.00 -8.04 6.72
C ALA A 177 10.26 -7.55 8.15
N GLY A 178 10.30 -6.22 8.35
CA GLY A 178 10.28 -5.60 9.68
C GLY A 178 9.06 -5.97 10.51
N LEU A 179 7.87 -5.92 9.93
CA LEU A 179 6.64 -6.34 10.59
C LEU A 179 6.72 -7.83 10.96
N HIS A 180 7.12 -8.68 10.02
CA HIS A 180 7.26 -10.12 10.26
C HIS A 180 8.24 -10.43 11.39
N ALA A 181 9.36 -9.71 11.47
CA ALA A 181 10.32 -9.88 12.56
C ALA A 181 9.68 -9.60 13.93
N VAL A 182 8.90 -8.53 14.07
CA VAL A 182 8.16 -8.23 15.32
C VAL A 182 7.17 -9.33 15.66
N LEU A 183 6.39 -9.77 14.68
CA LEU A 183 5.37 -10.78 14.89
C LEU A 183 5.97 -12.11 15.29
N LEU A 184 7.09 -12.51 14.67
CA LEU A 184 7.74 -13.80 14.93
C LEU A 184 8.58 -13.79 16.21
N GLU A 185 9.15 -12.64 16.62
CA GLU A 185 9.91 -12.51 17.87
C GLU A 185 9.04 -12.80 19.11
N ASN A 186 7.75 -12.44 19.05
CA ASN A 186 6.78 -12.74 20.11
C ASN A 186 5.44 -13.21 19.53
N GLN A 187 5.49 -14.35 18.83
CA GLN A 187 4.36 -14.89 18.07
C GLN A 187 3.11 -15.19 18.91
N GLU A 188 3.28 -15.65 20.16
CA GLU A 188 2.17 -15.99 21.05
C GLU A 188 1.38 -14.74 21.45
N TYR A 189 2.05 -13.58 21.52
CA TYR A 189 1.42 -12.32 21.83
C TYR A 189 0.85 -11.63 20.59
N TRP A 190 1.66 -11.46 19.54
CA TRP A 190 1.29 -10.60 18.42
C TRP A 190 0.40 -11.27 17.38
N LEU A 191 0.66 -12.52 16.97
CA LEU A 191 -0.10 -13.15 15.90
C LEU A 191 -1.61 -13.25 16.19
N PRO A 192 -2.06 -13.58 17.42
CA PRO A 192 -3.50 -13.56 17.74
C PRO A 192 -4.16 -12.18 17.62
N LEU A 193 -3.37 -11.10 17.60
CA LEU A 193 -3.86 -9.72 17.47
C LEU A 193 -3.91 -9.25 16.00
N ILE A 194 -3.53 -10.10 15.06
CA ILE A 194 -3.63 -9.84 13.62
C ILE A 194 -4.82 -10.62 13.05
N GLN A 195 -5.57 -9.99 12.15
CA GLN A 195 -6.54 -10.67 11.30
C GLN A 195 -6.03 -10.63 9.86
N ILE A 196 -6.00 -11.80 9.23
CA ILE A 196 -5.61 -11.95 7.83
C ILE A 196 -6.87 -11.97 6.98
N ILE A 197 -6.88 -11.15 5.93
CA ILE A 197 -7.85 -11.20 4.84
C ILE A 197 -7.45 -12.37 3.96
N ASP A 198 -8.33 -13.36 3.81
CA ASP A 198 -8.05 -14.53 2.99
C ASP A 198 -7.97 -14.15 1.50
N THR A 199 -7.33 -15.02 0.71
CA THR A 199 -7.07 -14.77 -0.71
C THR A 199 -8.32 -14.80 -1.59
N GLN A 200 -9.43 -15.39 -1.12
CA GLN A 200 -10.70 -15.36 -1.86
C GLN A 200 -11.35 -13.98 -1.71
N THR A 201 -11.23 -13.38 -0.52
CA THR A 201 -11.68 -12.01 -0.25
C THR A 201 -10.80 -10.99 -0.98
N LEU A 202 -9.48 -11.06 -0.82
CA LEU A 202 -8.52 -10.17 -1.48
C LEU A 202 -7.35 -10.94 -2.08
N GLY A 203 -7.34 -11.00 -3.40
CA GLY A 203 -6.40 -11.78 -4.19
C GLY A 203 -4.95 -11.33 -4.04
N GLN A 204 -4.01 -12.27 -4.14
CA GLN A 204 -2.56 -12.06 -3.97
C GLN A 204 -1.80 -12.77 -5.11
N GLY A 205 -0.61 -12.27 -5.48
CA GLY A 205 0.20 -12.89 -6.54
C GLY A 205 -0.54 -12.99 -7.88
N ALA A 206 -1.32 -11.97 -8.22
CA ALA A 206 -2.23 -11.95 -9.37
C ALA A 206 -3.32 -13.05 -9.36
N VAL A 207 -3.59 -13.73 -8.26
CA VAL A 207 -4.81 -14.54 -8.13
C VAL A 207 -5.97 -13.60 -7.84
N GLU A 208 -7.09 -13.75 -8.53
CA GLU A 208 -8.24 -12.85 -8.33
C GLU A 208 -8.94 -13.13 -7.00
N GLY A 209 -9.28 -12.07 -6.27
CA GLY A 209 -10.18 -12.09 -5.12
C GLY A 209 -11.41 -11.21 -5.35
N GLU A 210 -12.41 -11.37 -4.50
CA GLU A 210 -13.72 -10.71 -4.63
C GLU A 210 -13.61 -9.18 -4.64
N TYR A 211 -12.78 -8.61 -3.77
CA TYR A 211 -12.63 -7.16 -3.57
C TYR A 211 -11.38 -6.56 -4.24
N GLY A 212 -10.56 -7.39 -4.85
CA GLY A 212 -9.44 -6.93 -5.67
C GLY A 212 -8.38 -7.99 -5.90
N THR A 213 -7.38 -7.62 -6.69
CA THR A 213 -6.23 -8.46 -7.05
C THR A 213 -4.94 -7.69 -6.83
N HIS A 214 -4.08 -8.20 -5.96
CA HIS A 214 -2.74 -7.63 -5.69
C HIS A 214 -1.69 -8.32 -6.58
N PHE A 215 -0.79 -7.53 -7.18
CA PHE A 215 0.24 -7.99 -8.13
C PHE A 215 1.66 -7.98 -7.52
N ASP A 216 1.76 -8.18 -6.21
CA ASP A 216 3.00 -8.19 -5.41
C ASP A 216 4.06 -9.20 -5.86
N ALA A 217 3.67 -10.46 -6.06
CA ALA A 217 4.57 -11.58 -6.36
C ALA A 217 4.83 -11.79 -7.86
N VAL A 218 4.66 -10.73 -8.67
CA VAL A 218 4.81 -10.78 -10.13
C VAL A 218 6.05 -10.01 -10.57
N SER A 219 6.89 -10.64 -11.39
CA SER A 219 8.16 -10.04 -11.87
C SER A 219 7.95 -8.93 -12.90
N ASP A 220 7.13 -9.16 -13.93
CA ASP A 220 6.72 -8.14 -14.91
C ASP A 220 5.24 -7.79 -14.69
N LYS A 221 5.01 -6.88 -13.75
CA LYS A 221 3.67 -6.46 -13.32
C LYS A 221 2.89 -5.83 -14.46
N ILE A 222 3.50 -4.95 -15.26
CA ILE A 222 2.83 -4.23 -16.34
C ILE A 222 2.40 -5.19 -17.44
N SER A 223 3.28 -6.09 -17.89
CA SER A 223 2.90 -7.08 -18.90
C SER A 223 1.77 -7.98 -18.41
N THR A 224 1.83 -8.44 -17.15
CA THR A 224 0.78 -9.27 -16.56
C THR A 224 -0.56 -8.53 -16.43
N LEU A 225 -0.54 -7.25 -16.03
CA LEU A 225 -1.72 -6.40 -15.99
C LEU A 225 -2.32 -6.22 -17.40
N LYS A 226 -1.48 -6.05 -18.43
CA LYS A 226 -1.94 -5.95 -19.84
C LYS A 226 -2.60 -7.25 -20.31
N GLU A 227 -1.96 -8.39 -20.08
CA GLU A 227 -2.49 -9.72 -20.44
C GLU A 227 -3.84 -10.00 -19.78
N ARG A 228 -4.07 -9.45 -18.60
CA ARG A 228 -5.33 -9.57 -17.84
C ARG A 228 -6.34 -8.45 -18.11
N HIS A 229 -6.06 -7.56 -19.05
CA HIS A 229 -6.91 -6.39 -19.34
C HIS A 229 -7.14 -5.45 -18.13
N MET A 230 -6.17 -5.45 -17.19
CA MET A 230 -6.12 -4.66 -15.97
C MET A 230 -5.08 -3.53 -16.01
N TRP A 231 -4.45 -3.29 -17.16
CA TRP A 231 -3.64 -2.09 -17.39
C TRP A 231 -4.46 -1.00 -18.07
N ARG A 232 -4.74 0.08 -17.35
CA ARG A 232 -5.49 1.25 -17.81
C ARG A 232 -4.79 2.49 -17.29
N THR A 233 -4.50 3.44 -18.15
CA THR A 233 -3.86 4.71 -17.75
C THR A 233 -4.52 5.87 -18.49
N GLN A 234 -4.60 7.01 -17.82
CA GLN A 234 -5.04 8.30 -18.36
C GLN A 234 -3.87 9.27 -18.55
N ALA A 235 -2.78 9.10 -17.79
CA ALA A 235 -1.60 9.94 -17.92
C ALA A 235 -0.94 9.76 -19.30
N PRO A 236 -0.72 10.83 -20.09
CA PRO A 236 -0.19 10.71 -21.46
C PRO A 236 1.17 10.01 -21.55
N HIS A 237 2.02 10.13 -20.52
CA HIS A 237 3.34 9.50 -20.49
C HIS A 237 3.28 7.99 -20.14
N CYS A 238 2.10 7.46 -19.84
CA CYS A 238 1.86 6.07 -19.44
C CYS A 238 1.09 5.25 -20.49
N GLN A 239 0.79 5.85 -21.65
CA GLN A 239 0.08 5.21 -22.76
C GLN A 239 1.04 4.52 -23.74
#